data_AF-A0AAU2GEN3-F1
#
_entry.id   AF-A0AAU2GEN3-F1
#
_cell.length_a   1.000
_cell.length_b   1.000
_cell.length_c   1.000
_cell.angle_alpha   90.00
_cell.angle_beta   90.00
_cell.angle_gamma   90.00
#
_symmetry.space_group_name_H-M   'P 1'
#
loop_
_entity.id
_entity.type
_entity.pdbx_description
1 polymer ?
#
loop_
_entity_poly.entity_id
_entity_poly.type
_entity_poly.pdbx_seq_one_letter_code
_entity_poly.pdbx_strand_id
1 'polypeptide(L)'
;MNLRLIGISAGVLIILSLPLAGAIAGPDFAGQDDGKGSGLLSSLGLTDPAGGPRTPASGAPPARQAGPPRGEPQQPGPSEQPRADSRCGPELSSPQGVEAQTCILVGEGRTWGRSYYRNTSGRALDAVLTVMGPAGRTVQIRCAVGAGDEPGLCETPREDSAGAPDAYSAVAEFAVPDDEGRLLLRSGSNSPAPADG
;
A
#
# COMPACT_ATOMS: atom_id res chain seq x y z
N MET A 1 9.80 59.56 14.71
CA MET A 1 9.05 59.69 13.43
C MET A 1 9.52 58.58 12.52
N ASN A 2 8.64 57.63 12.22
CA ASN A 2 9.05 56.25 11.97
C ASN A 2 8.77 55.85 10.50
N LEU A 3 9.63 56.28 9.57
CA LEU A 3 9.44 56.14 8.12
C LEU A 3 9.74 54.72 7.57
N ARG A 4 9.40 53.65 8.29
CA ARG A 4 9.65 52.26 7.84
C ARG A 4 8.40 51.37 7.74
N LEU A 5 7.21 51.95 7.86
CA LEU A 5 5.92 51.21 7.92
C LEU A 5 5.04 51.40 6.66
N ILE A 6 5.55 52.01 5.59
CA ILE A 6 4.78 52.35 4.37
C ILE A 6 5.00 51.33 3.23
N GLY A 7 5.91 50.35 3.40
CA GLY A 7 6.27 49.40 2.35
C GLY A 7 5.37 48.17 2.17
N ILE A 8 4.40 47.92 3.06
CA ILE A 8 3.69 46.63 3.14
C ILE A 8 2.21 46.73 2.66
N SER A 9 1.67 47.93 2.47
CA SER A 9 0.25 48.15 2.17
C SER A 9 -0.15 48.05 0.68
N ALA A 10 0.76 47.66 -0.22
CA ALA A 10 0.51 47.67 -1.68
C ALA A 10 0.21 46.29 -2.31
N GLY A 11 0.46 45.17 -1.61
CA GLY A 11 0.30 43.81 -2.18
C GLY A 11 -1.08 43.17 -2.01
N VAL A 12 -1.89 43.65 -1.07
CA VAL A 12 -3.09 42.93 -0.57
C VAL A 12 -4.35 43.15 -1.41
N LEU A 13 -4.37 44.12 -2.33
CA LEU A 13 -5.59 44.56 -3.04
C LEU A 13 -5.83 43.94 -4.43
N ILE A 14 -4.95 43.06 -4.93
CA ILE A 14 -5.03 42.52 -6.31
C ILE A 14 -5.61 41.09 -6.41
N ILE A 15 -5.79 40.37 -5.29
CA ILE A 15 -6.27 38.96 -5.30
C ILE A 15 -7.80 38.84 -5.21
N LEU A 16 -8.52 39.93 -4.89
CA LEU A 16 -9.98 39.93 -4.68
C LEU A 16 -10.83 40.00 -5.96
N SER A 17 -10.24 39.82 -7.16
CA SER A 17 -10.92 40.05 -8.45
C SER A 17 -10.91 38.87 -9.42
N LEU A 18 -10.86 37.61 -8.94
CA LEU A 18 -11.15 36.43 -9.78
C LEU A 18 -12.50 35.78 -9.41
N PRO A 19 -13.61 36.22 -10.03
CA PRO A 19 -14.85 35.47 -10.04
C PRO A 19 -14.88 34.40 -11.16
N LEU A 20 -15.36 33.21 -10.79
CA LEU A 20 -16.05 32.20 -11.61
C LEU A 20 -15.31 31.53 -12.79
N ALA A 21 -15.12 30.20 -12.69
CA ALA A 21 -15.91 29.20 -13.43
C ALA A 21 -15.10 27.90 -13.70
N GLY A 22 -15.44 26.82 -13.00
CA GLY A 22 -14.98 25.46 -13.29
C GLY A 22 -16.09 24.48 -12.92
N ALA A 23 -16.70 23.85 -13.93
CA ALA A 23 -17.98 23.17 -13.76
C ALA A 23 -17.88 21.78 -13.11
N ILE A 24 -18.95 21.40 -12.42
CA ILE A 24 -19.18 20.06 -11.87
C ILE A 24 -19.53 19.09 -13.01
N ALA A 25 -18.93 17.90 -13.01
CA ALA A 25 -19.41 16.74 -13.75
C ALA A 25 -19.04 15.46 -12.98
N GLY A 26 -19.87 15.09 -12.00
CA GLY A 26 -19.88 13.72 -11.46
C GLY A 26 -20.70 12.81 -12.38
N PRO A 27 -20.32 11.54 -12.58
CA PRO A 27 -21.15 10.59 -13.30
C PRO A 27 -22.23 10.02 -12.39
N ASP A 28 -23.43 10.60 -12.45
CA ASP A 28 -24.64 9.99 -11.89
C ASP A 28 -25.04 8.77 -12.76
N PHE A 29 -24.77 7.57 -12.28
CA PHE A 29 -25.29 6.33 -12.89
C PHE A 29 -26.73 6.08 -12.44
N ALA A 30 -27.66 6.86 -12.98
CA ALA A 30 -29.08 6.54 -12.90
C ALA A 30 -29.39 5.32 -13.78
N GLY A 31 -29.91 4.25 -13.18
CA GLY A 31 -30.40 3.09 -13.92
C GLY A 31 -31.77 3.33 -14.53
N GLN A 32 -32.00 2.76 -15.71
CA GLN A 32 -33.33 2.41 -16.21
C GLN A 32 -33.18 1.25 -17.21
N ASP A 33 -33.80 0.12 -16.90
CA ASP A 33 -33.88 -1.06 -17.75
C ASP A 33 -34.67 -0.79 -19.04
N ASP A 34 -34.35 -1.49 -20.13
CA ASP A 34 -35.19 -2.60 -20.64
C ASP A 34 -34.75 -3.15 -22.02
N GLY A 35 -34.88 -4.47 -22.20
CA GLY A 35 -35.32 -5.00 -23.50
C GLY A 35 -34.39 -5.87 -24.37
N LYS A 36 -34.31 -7.17 -24.02
CA LYS A 36 -34.19 -8.36 -24.92
C LYS A 36 -32.82 -8.75 -25.53
N GLY A 37 -32.47 -10.03 -25.31
CA GLY A 37 -31.37 -10.75 -25.98
C GLY A 37 -30.72 -11.81 -25.07
N SER A 38 -31.47 -12.78 -24.54
CA SER A 38 -31.56 -14.16 -25.09
C SER A 38 -30.21 -14.89 -25.21
N GLY A 39 -30.00 -15.91 -24.35
CA GLY A 39 -28.70 -16.57 -24.09
C GLY A 39 -27.92 -15.79 -23.01
N LEU A 40 -27.43 -16.36 -21.92
CA LEU A 40 -26.43 -17.44 -21.85
C LEU A 40 -26.60 -18.36 -20.61
N LEU A 41 -27.81 -18.45 -20.04
CA LEU A 41 -28.09 -19.19 -18.79
C LEU A 41 -28.02 -20.74 -18.90
N SER A 42 -27.38 -21.28 -19.94
CA SER A 42 -27.13 -22.72 -20.09
C SER A 42 -25.77 -23.18 -19.52
N SER A 43 -25.04 -22.29 -18.82
CA SER A 43 -23.69 -22.57 -18.30
C SER A 43 -23.62 -22.96 -16.82
N LEU A 44 -24.74 -23.01 -16.10
CA LEU A 44 -24.79 -23.36 -14.66
C LEU A 44 -25.68 -24.58 -14.46
N GLY A 45 -25.16 -25.75 -14.85
CA GLY A 45 -25.83 -27.04 -14.74
C GLY A 45 -25.92 -27.54 -13.29
N LEU A 46 -26.82 -26.96 -12.49
CA LEU A 46 -27.24 -27.48 -11.20
C LEU A 46 -28.76 -27.72 -11.18
N THR A 47 -29.15 -28.96 -11.46
CA THR A 47 -30.48 -29.49 -11.13
C THR A 47 -30.33 -30.92 -10.63
N ASP A 48 -30.38 -31.09 -9.30
CA ASP A 48 -30.65 -32.34 -8.60
C ASP A 48 -32.13 -32.27 -8.14
N PRO A 49 -32.90 -33.38 -8.21
CA PRO A 49 -33.30 -33.95 -6.93
C PRO A 49 -33.43 -35.49 -6.90
N ALA A 50 -32.66 -36.11 -6.02
CA ALA A 50 -33.04 -37.06 -4.97
C ALA A 50 -34.11 -38.15 -5.26
N GLY A 51 -33.71 -39.43 -5.07
CA GLY A 51 -34.63 -40.52 -4.69
C GLY A 51 -34.39 -41.89 -5.35
N GLY A 52 -33.86 -42.87 -4.59
CA GLY A 52 -33.86 -44.30 -4.98
C GLY A 52 -34.92 -45.10 -4.18
N PRO A 53 -34.83 -46.46 -4.10
CA PRO A 53 -34.05 -47.39 -4.92
C PRO A 53 -34.85 -48.66 -5.39
N ARG A 54 -34.35 -49.38 -6.41
CA ARG A 54 -34.25 -50.87 -6.47
C ARG A 54 -33.69 -51.41 -7.82
N THR A 55 -32.88 -52.46 -7.71
CA THR A 55 -32.23 -53.31 -8.75
C THR A 55 -33.19 -54.35 -9.37
N PRO A 56 -32.82 -55.23 -10.36
CA PRO A 56 -31.48 -55.49 -10.97
C PRO A 56 -31.45 -55.64 -12.53
N ALA A 57 -30.24 -55.79 -13.11
CA ALA A 57 -29.80 -56.96 -13.93
C ALA A 57 -28.86 -56.65 -15.13
N SER A 58 -27.77 -57.43 -15.19
CA SER A 58 -27.05 -57.95 -16.38
C SER A 58 -26.48 -57.02 -17.48
N GLY A 59 -25.16 -57.14 -17.71
CA GLY A 59 -24.52 -56.80 -18.99
C GLY A 59 -23.10 -56.25 -18.90
N ALA A 60 -22.10 -57.04 -19.32
CA ALA A 60 -20.71 -56.60 -19.54
C ALA A 60 -20.16 -57.29 -20.80
N PRO A 61 -19.00 -56.90 -21.37
CA PRO A 61 -18.33 -55.60 -21.37
C PRO A 61 -18.46 -55.03 -22.83
N PRO A 62 -17.44 -54.71 -23.68
CA PRO A 62 -16.06 -54.27 -23.48
C PRO A 62 -15.55 -53.10 -24.38
N ALA A 63 -14.31 -52.67 -24.06
CA ALA A 63 -13.25 -52.24 -24.98
C ALA A 63 -13.19 -50.80 -25.58
N ARG A 64 -12.12 -50.09 -25.14
CA ARG A 64 -11.22 -49.22 -25.91
C ARG A 64 -11.73 -47.86 -26.45
N GLN A 65 -11.14 -46.79 -25.91
CA GLN A 65 -10.13 -46.02 -26.66
C GLN A 65 -9.25 -45.18 -25.72
N ALA A 66 -7.95 -45.15 -26.01
CA ALA A 66 -7.00 -44.28 -25.32
C ALA A 66 -6.97 -42.92 -26.03
N GLY A 67 -7.32 -41.84 -25.32
CA GLY A 67 -7.06 -40.48 -25.77
C GLY A 67 -5.60 -40.08 -25.49
N PRO A 68 -5.01 -39.16 -26.27
CA PRO A 68 -3.68 -38.63 -25.98
C PRO A 68 -3.69 -37.87 -24.66
N PRO A 69 -2.55 -37.79 -23.93
CA PRO A 69 -2.45 -36.89 -22.79
C PRO A 69 -2.66 -35.46 -23.29
N ARG A 70 -3.75 -34.82 -22.84
CA ARG A 70 -3.90 -33.37 -22.98
C ARG A 70 -2.76 -32.76 -22.17
N GLY A 71 -1.82 -32.10 -22.85
CA GLY A 71 -0.81 -31.31 -22.18
C GLY A 71 -1.52 -30.30 -21.28
N GLU A 72 -1.30 -30.41 -19.98
CA GLU A 72 -1.77 -29.42 -19.03
C GLU A 72 -1.16 -28.06 -19.44
N PRO A 73 -1.96 -26.99 -19.55
CA PRO A 73 -1.41 -25.66 -19.75
C PRO A 73 -0.45 -25.40 -18.59
N GLN A 74 0.85 -25.30 -18.87
CA GLN A 74 1.84 -24.92 -17.87
C GLN A 74 1.49 -23.52 -17.40
N GLN A 75 0.84 -23.46 -16.24
CA GLN A 75 0.36 -22.24 -15.64
C GLN A 75 1.59 -21.33 -15.47
N PRO A 76 1.61 -20.12 -16.07
CA PRO A 76 2.76 -19.24 -15.96
C PRO A 76 3.07 -19.05 -14.48
N GLY A 77 4.28 -19.46 -14.07
CA GLY A 77 4.76 -19.22 -12.72
C GLY A 77 4.71 -17.71 -12.42
N PRO A 78 4.57 -17.31 -11.14
CA PRO A 78 4.63 -15.90 -10.78
C PRO A 78 5.87 -15.28 -11.42
N SER A 79 5.67 -14.23 -12.23
CA SER A 79 6.78 -13.55 -12.87
C SER A 79 7.75 -13.10 -11.77
N GLU A 80 8.99 -13.59 -11.84
CA GLU A 80 9.97 -13.42 -10.79
C GLU A 80 10.48 -11.97 -10.81
N GLN A 81 9.68 -11.08 -10.22
CA GLN A 81 10.00 -9.67 -10.10
C GLN A 81 11.33 -9.54 -9.35
N PRO A 82 12.22 -8.61 -9.77
CA PRO A 82 13.46 -8.35 -9.06
C PRO A 82 13.18 -8.07 -7.58
N ARG A 83 13.55 -9.01 -6.71
CA ARG A 83 13.44 -8.82 -5.26
C ARG A 83 14.52 -7.82 -4.85
N ALA A 84 14.11 -6.68 -4.31
CA ALA A 84 15.02 -5.79 -3.63
C ALA A 84 15.52 -6.46 -2.34
N ASP A 85 16.82 -6.36 -2.07
CA ASP A 85 17.38 -6.77 -0.79
C ASP A 85 16.85 -5.81 0.29
N SER A 86 16.39 -6.37 1.41
CA SER A 86 15.82 -5.58 2.51
C SER A 86 16.58 -5.80 3.81
N ARG A 87 16.79 -4.70 4.55
CA ARG A 87 17.35 -4.69 5.89
C ARG A 87 16.40 -3.94 6.81
N CYS A 88 15.59 -4.69 7.55
CA CYS A 88 14.60 -4.17 8.47
C CYS A 88 15.13 -4.14 9.91
N GLY A 89 14.69 -3.15 10.68
CA GLY A 89 14.75 -3.20 12.14
C GLY A 89 13.64 -4.11 12.70
N PRO A 90 13.55 -4.24 14.02
CA PRO A 90 12.39 -4.85 14.66
C PRO A 90 11.11 -4.07 14.32
N GLU A 91 9.98 -4.76 14.41
CA GLU A 91 8.69 -4.11 14.59
C GLU A 91 8.62 -3.52 16.01
N LEU A 92 8.16 -2.26 16.11
CA LEU A 92 7.99 -1.57 17.39
C LEU A 92 6.56 -1.05 17.50
N SER A 93 5.97 -1.16 18.69
CA SER A 93 4.65 -0.65 19.01
C SER A 93 4.72 0.42 20.09
N SER A 94 3.87 1.44 19.98
CA SER A 94 3.69 2.51 20.96
C SER A 94 2.48 2.23 21.87
N PRO A 95 2.48 2.70 23.13
CA PRO A 95 1.31 2.56 24.02
C PRO A 95 0.03 3.22 23.47
N GLN A 96 0.15 4.08 22.46
CA GLN A 96 -0.96 4.78 21.80
C GLN A 96 -1.55 4.02 20.62
N GLY A 97 -1.10 2.80 20.30
CA GLY A 97 -1.66 1.99 19.19
C GLY A 97 -1.10 2.33 17.82
N VAL A 98 0.13 2.87 17.74
CA VAL A 98 0.90 2.95 16.49
C VAL A 98 1.93 1.83 16.49
N GLU A 99 1.99 1.05 15.41
CA GLU A 99 2.97 -0.02 15.20
C GLU A 99 3.73 0.26 13.91
N ALA A 100 5.05 0.05 13.88
CA ALA A 100 5.84 0.25 12.67
C ALA A 100 7.13 -0.56 12.60
N GLN A 101 7.41 -1.09 11.41
CA GLN A 101 8.70 -1.69 11.03
C GLN A 101 9.32 -0.88 9.89
N THR A 102 10.57 -0.45 10.08
CA THR A 102 11.30 0.38 9.12
C THR A 102 12.47 -0.38 8.51
N CYS A 103 12.60 -0.30 7.18
CA CYS A 103 13.58 -1.02 6.39
C CYS A 103 14.35 -0.08 5.44
N ILE A 104 15.62 -0.40 5.20
CA ILE A 104 16.34 0.02 3.99
C ILE A 104 16.12 -1.05 2.93
N LEU A 105 15.86 -0.63 1.69
CA LEU A 105 15.76 -1.49 0.51
C LEU A 105 16.81 -1.07 -0.51
N VAL A 106 17.42 -2.06 -1.16
CA VAL A 106 18.38 -1.87 -2.26
C VAL A 106 17.98 -2.75 -3.43
N GLY A 107 17.88 -2.16 -4.63
CA GLY A 107 17.50 -2.88 -5.84
C GLY A 107 17.78 -2.05 -7.09
N GLU A 108 18.16 -2.70 -8.18
CA GLU A 108 18.39 -2.05 -9.50
C GLU A 108 19.40 -0.87 -9.46
N GLY A 109 20.38 -0.93 -8.54
CA GLY A 109 21.35 0.15 -8.35
C GLY A 109 20.81 1.36 -7.57
N ARG A 110 19.63 1.24 -6.95
CA ARG A 110 18.95 2.30 -6.18
C ARG A 110 18.76 1.89 -4.73
N THR A 111 18.72 2.88 -3.82
CA THR A 111 18.49 2.70 -2.38
C THR A 111 17.32 3.58 -1.94
N TRP A 112 16.45 3.05 -1.08
CA TRP A 112 15.35 3.81 -0.47
C TRP A 112 14.98 3.27 0.91
N GLY A 113 14.23 4.07 1.65
CA GLY A 113 13.64 3.69 2.93
C GLY A 113 12.18 3.35 2.74
N ARG A 114 11.69 2.40 3.53
CA ARG A 114 10.27 2.05 3.62
C ARG A 114 9.90 1.80 5.08
N SER A 115 8.80 2.39 5.54
CA SER A 115 8.17 2.06 6.81
C SER A 115 6.80 1.46 6.55
N TYR A 116 6.58 0.25 7.04
CA TYR A 116 5.26 -0.36 7.16
C TYR A 116 4.67 0.05 8.51
N TYR A 117 3.37 0.30 8.57
CA TYR A 117 2.73 0.73 9.82
C TYR A 117 1.27 0.28 9.97
N ARG A 118 0.78 0.29 11.21
CA ARG A 118 -0.65 0.25 11.59
C ARG A 118 -0.93 1.39 12.58
N ASN A 119 -2.15 1.92 12.58
CA ASN A 119 -2.51 3.07 13.40
C ASN A 119 -3.89 2.92 14.07
N THR A 120 -3.96 2.04 15.07
CA THR A 120 -5.16 1.81 15.89
C THR A 120 -5.38 2.89 16.95
N SER A 121 -4.59 3.99 16.96
CA SER A 121 -4.71 5.12 17.90
C SER A 121 -6.02 5.90 17.85
N GLY A 122 -6.88 5.64 16.86
CA GLY A 122 -8.16 6.32 16.66
C GLY A 122 -8.05 7.74 16.11
N ARG A 123 -6.85 8.22 15.76
CA ARG A 123 -6.62 9.55 15.18
C ARG A 123 -5.63 9.52 14.01
N ALA A 124 -5.76 10.47 13.08
CA ALA A 124 -4.75 10.67 12.05
C ALA A 124 -3.44 11.19 12.67
N LEU A 125 -2.33 10.79 12.08
CA LEU A 125 -0.97 11.13 12.48
C LEU A 125 -0.15 11.62 11.28
N ASP A 126 0.97 12.28 11.57
CA ASP A 126 2.02 12.57 10.61
C ASP A 126 3.15 11.55 10.77
N ALA A 127 3.63 11.00 9.66
CA ALA A 127 4.89 10.26 9.63
C ALA A 127 5.96 11.03 8.87
N VAL A 128 7.17 11.05 9.41
CA VAL A 128 8.39 11.48 8.71
C VAL A 128 9.30 10.27 8.56
N LEU A 129 9.62 9.89 7.33
CA LEU A 129 10.58 8.83 7.04
C LEU A 129 11.86 9.46 6.46
N THR A 130 12.98 9.20 7.12
CA THR A 130 14.29 9.74 6.80
C THR A 130 15.28 8.62 6.54
N VAL A 131 15.89 8.59 5.35
CA VAL A 131 17.04 7.74 5.00
C VAL A 131 18.32 8.54 5.17
N MET A 132 19.25 8.02 5.96
CA MET A 132 20.61 8.54 6.11
C MET A 132 21.57 7.59 5.41
N GLY A 133 22.46 8.14 4.58
CA GLY A 133 23.41 7.37 3.77
C GLY A 133 24.82 7.96 3.73
N PRO A 134 25.74 7.32 2.99
CA PRO A 134 27.16 7.66 3.02
C PRO A 134 27.45 9.10 2.59
N ALA A 135 28.51 9.67 3.19
CA ALA A 135 28.90 11.07 3.09
C ALA A 135 27.85 12.08 3.60
N GLY A 136 27.00 11.67 4.57
CA GLY A 136 26.02 12.56 5.21
C GLY A 136 24.81 12.88 4.34
N ARG A 137 24.56 12.12 3.26
CA ARG A 137 23.36 12.28 2.44
C ARG A 137 22.13 11.90 3.24
N THR A 138 21.05 12.65 3.01
CA THR A 138 19.76 12.41 3.66
C THR A 138 18.64 12.59 2.64
N VAL A 139 17.68 11.65 2.63
CA VAL A 139 16.45 11.69 1.82
C VAL A 139 15.28 11.60 2.78
N GLN A 140 14.29 12.48 2.66
CA GLN A 140 13.18 12.56 3.60
C GLN A 140 11.85 12.66 2.85
N ILE A 141 10.82 12.02 3.39
CA ILE A 141 9.42 12.19 2.97
C ILE A 141 8.52 12.38 4.20
N ARG A 142 7.42 13.12 4.02
CA ARG A 142 6.31 13.19 4.98
C ARG A 142 5.12 12.43 4.41
N CYS A 143 4.53 11.56 5.20
CA CYS A 143 3.36 10.75 4.85
C CYS A 143 2.22 11.05 5.82
N ALA A 144 1.00 11.21 5.30
CA ALA A 144 -0.20 11.26 6.13
C ALA A 144 -0.57 9.83 6.57
N VAL A 145 -0.79 9.64 7.87
CA VAL A 145 -1.10 8.33 8.46
C VAL A 145 -2.56 8.34 8.91
N GLY A 146 -3.42 7.70 8.13
CA GLY A 146 -4.84 7.52 8.48
C GLY A 146 -5.02 6.72 9.77
N ALA A 147 -6.16 6.90 10.45
CA ALA A 147 -6.56 6.05 11.57
C ALA A 147 -7.19 4.76 11.05
N GLY A 148 -6.88 3.63 11.68
CA GLY A 148 -7.41 2.31 11.36
C GLY A 148 -6.38 1.20 11.54
N ASP A 149 -6.89 -0.04 11.53
CA ASP A 149 -6.05 -1.25 11.55
C ASP A 149 -5.57 -1.66 10.14
N GLU A 150 -5.93 -0.93 9.08
CA GLU A 150 -5.43 -1.24 7.74
C GLU A 150 -3.91 -0.99 7.63
N PRO A 151 -3.12 -1.93 7.06
CA PRO A 151 -1.69 -1.75 6.85
C PRO A 151 -1.40 -0.57 5.92
N GLY A 152 -0.55 0.34 6.38
CA GLY A 152 -0.06 1.46 5.59
C GLY A 152 1.43 1.37 5.28
N LEU A 153 1.88 2.22 4.36
CA LEU A 153 3.25 2.28 3.87
C LEU A 153 3.67 3.72 3.61
N CYS A 154 4.85 4.10 4.12
CA CYS A 154 5.56 5.32 3.78
C CYS A 154 6.89 4.94 3.12
N GLU A 155 7.23 5.52 1.98
CA GLU A 155 8.43 5.18 1.19
C GLU A 155 9.11 6.44 0.66
N THR A 156 10.44 6.55 0.80
CA THR A 156 11.19 7.66 0.21
C THR A 156 11.31 7.51 -1.32
N PRO A 157 11.60 8.60 -2.05
CA PRO A 157 12.16 8.50 -3.39
C PRO A 157 13.33 7.51 -3.47
N ARG A 158 13.52 6.89 -4.64
CA ARG A 158 14.59 5.91 -4.91
C ARG A 158 15.78 6.61 -5.55
N GLU A 159 16.75 6.93 -4.71
CA GLU A 159 18.01 7.56 -5.11
C GLU A 159 19.04 6.53 -5.56
N ASP A 160 20.06 6.96 -6.30
CA ASP A 160 21.15 6.09 -6.73
C ASP A 160 21.96 5.58 -5.53
N SER A 161 22.20 4.26 -5.50
CA SER A 161 23.02 3.60 -4.48
C SER A 161 24.47 4.05 -4.56
N ALA A 162 25.08 4.33 -3.40
CA ALA A 162 26.45 4.80 -3.35
C ALA A 162 27.10 4.43 -2.01
N GLY A 163 28.06 3.50 -2.06
CA GLY A 163 28.59 2.82 -0.88
C GLY A 163 27.88 1.49 -0.64
N ALA A 164 28.20 0.83 0.47
CA ALA A 164 27.63 -0.48 0.81
C ALA A 164 26.27 -0.36 1.52
N PRO A 165 25.36 -1.35 1.41
CA PRO A 165 24.00 -1.30 1.98
C PRO A 165 23.92 -1.21 3.52
N ASP A 166 24.98 -1.57 4.23
CA ASP A 166 25.12 -1.47 5.68
C ASP A 166 25.42 -0.03 6.14
N ALA A 167 26.02 0.79 5.28
CA ALA A 167 26.27 2.21 5.50
C ALA A 167 25.03 3.10 5.31
N TYR A 168 23.85 2.49 5.14
CA TYR A 168 22.53 3.13 5.12
C TYR A 168 21.69 2.75 6.33
N SER A 169 20.90 3.72 6.82
CA SER A 169 19.88 3.52 7.85
C SER A 169 18.64 4.36 7.54
N ALA A 170 17.46 3.85 7.90
CA ALA A 170 16.19 4.55 7.78
C ALA A 170 15.55 4.70 9.16
N VAL A 171 14.94 5.84 9.43
CA VAL A 171 14.17 6.12 10.65
C VAL A 171 12.82 6.72 10.27
N ALA A 172 11.75 6.12 10.74
CA ALA A 172 10.39 6.64 10.68
C ALA A 172 9.97 7.19 12.05
N GLU A 173 9.43 8.41 12.06
CA GLU A 173 8.95 9.10 13.24
C GLU A 173 7.46 9.42 13.06
N PHE A 174 6.63 8.87 13.95
CA PHE A 174 5.17 9.02 13.94
C PHE A 174 4.76 9.98 15.05
N ALA A 175 4.10 11.07 14.68
CA ALA A 175 3.81 12.19 15.56
C ALA A 175 2.38 12.71 15.39
N VAL A 176 1.90 13.41 16.42
CA VAL A 176 0.64 14.14 16.35
C VAL A 176 0.84 15.46 15.57
N PRO A 177 0.03 15.77 14.52
CA PRO A 177 0.26 16.94 13.67
C PRO A 177 0.26 18.29 14.40
N ASP A 178 -0.71 18.52 15.30
CA ASP A 178 -0.98 19.85 15.88
C ASP A 178 -0.50 20.03 17.33
N ASP A 179 -0.05 18.95 17.98
CA ASP A 179 0.31 18.90 19.42
C ASP A 179 1.84 19.00 19.58
N GLU A 180 2.39 20.11 19.10
CA GLU A 180 3.84 20.40 19.01
C GLU A 180 4.68 19.32 18.28
N GLY A 181 4.04 18.44 17.50
CA GLY A 181 4.71 17.29 16.91
C GLY A 181 5.03 16.18 17.91
N ARG A 182 4.23 15.99 18.98
CA ARG A 182 4.43 14.94 20.00
C ARG A 182 4.68 13.58 19.35
N LEU A 183 5.92 13.11 19.48
CA LEU A 183 6.38 11.82 18.98
C LEU A 183 5.71 10.67 19.77
N LEU A 184 5.08 9.75 19.05
CA LEU A 184 4.46 8.54 19.61
C LEU A 184 5.34 7.31 19.39
N LEU A 185 5.99 7.21 18.22
CA LEU A 185 6.84 6.09 17.86
C LEU A 185 8.02 6.55 16.99
N ARG A 186 9.21 6.02 17.26
CA ARG A 186 10.39 6.10 16.39
C ARG A 186 10.84 4.69 16.03
N SER A 187 10.70 4.31 14.77
CA SER A 187 11.08 2.99 14.24
C SER A 187 12.30 3.14 13.34
N GLY A 188 13.42 2.50 13.69
CA GLY A 188 14.68 2.58 12.94
C GLY A 188 15.11 1.23 12.37
N SER A 189 15.60 1.21 11.13
CA SER A 189 16.10 0.02 10.44
C SER A 189 17.38 -0.59 11.05
N ASN A 190 17.95 0.09 12.04
CA ASN A 190 19.11 -0.27 12.83
C ASN A 190 18.81 -0.31 14.34
N SER A 191 17.53 -0.32 14.74
CA SER A 191 17.17 -0.47 16.15
C SER A 191 17.54 -1.88 16.63
N PRO A 192 18.04 -2.06 17.87
CA PRO A 192 18.23 -3.39 18.43
C PRO A 192 16.88 -4.09 18.56
N ALA A 193 16.86 -5.41 18.33
CA ALA A 193 15.68 -6.21 18.63
C ALA A 193 15.30 -6.07 20.13
N PRO A 194 14.01 -6.15 20.49
CA PRO A 194 13.59 -6.27 21.88
C PRO A 194 14.34 -7.43 22.55
N ALA A 195 14.82 -7.21 23.78
CA ALA A 195 15.35 -8.31 24.57
C ALA A 195 14.18 -9.15 25.08
N ASP A 196 14.23 -10.46 24.85
CA ASP A 196 13.32 -11.42 25.50
C ASP A 196 13.53 -11.33 27.03
N GLY A 197 12.45 -11.03 27.77
CA GLY A 197 12.46 -10.78 29.22
C GLY A 197 12.04 -11.98 30.07
#